data_AF-A0A1L9GS20-F1
#
_entry.id   AF-A0A1L9GS20-F1
#
_cell.length_a   1.000
_cell.length_b   1.000
_cell.length_c   1.000
_cell.angle_alpha   90.00
_cell.angle_beta   90.00
_cell.angle_gamma   90.00
#
_symmetry.space_group_name_H-M   'P 1'
#
loop_
_entity.id
_entity.type
_entity.pdbx_description
1 polymer ?
#
loop_
_entity_poly.entity_id
_entity_poly.type
_entity_poly.pdbx_seq_one_letter_code
_entity_poly.pdbx_strand_id
1 'polypeptide(L)' 'MTILLKLNTELFRASGVLTLVLYFLETLKDGYVSFFVNPAIMLAVFVVSGIIWLFTPDSGKVGV' A
#
# COMPACT_ATOMS: atom_id res chain seq x y z
N MET A 1 9.17 -8.18 18.00
CA MET A 1 9.49 -8.07 16.56
C MET A 1 8.32 -8.49 15.65
N THR A 2 7.49 -9.46 16.06
CA THR A 2 6.48 -10.13 15.20
C THR A 2 5.21 -9.31 14.90
N ILE A 3 4.78 -8.41 15.78
CA ILE A 3 3.53 -7.62 15.59
C ILE A 3 3.73 -6.50 14.56
N LEU A 4 4.87 -5.81 14.60
CA LEU A 4 5.20 -4.73 13.66
C LEU A 4 5.31 -5.23 12.21
N LEU A 5 5.84 -6.44 12.02
CA LEU A 5 5.91 -7.10 10.71
C LEU A 5 4.53 -7.41 10.13
N LYS A 6 3.65 -7.98 10.96
CA LYS A 6 2.27 -8.31 10.57
C LYS A 6 1.51 -7.05 10.20
N LEU A 7 1.62 -6.01 11.03
CA LEU A 7 1.02 -4.71 10.75
C LEU A 7 1.55 -4.12 9.44
N ASN A 8 2.86 -4.18 9.16
CA ASN A 8 3.42 -3.69 7.89
C ASN A 8 2.91 -4.50 6.69
N THR A 9 2.73 -5.80 6.83
CA THR A 9 2.22 -6.67 5.76
C THR A 9 0.75 -6.37 5.44
N GLU A 10 -0.07 -6.18 6.48
CA GLU A 10 -1.46 -5.75 6.32
C GLU A 10 -1.55 -4.34 5.74
N LEU A 11 -0.70 -3.41 6.19
CA LEU A 11 -0.63 -2.05 5.66
C LEU A 11 -0.19 -2.04 4.19
N PHE A 12 0.75 -2.89 3.79
CA PHE A 12 1.17 -3.05 2.40
C PHE A 12 0.03 -3.59 1.52
N ARG A 13 -0.68 -4.62 1.98
CA ARG A 13 -1.86 -5.14 1.27
C ARG A 13 -2.98 -4.10 1.16
N ALA A 14 -3.31 -3.45 2.27
CA ALA A 14 -4.36 -2.44 2.33
C ALA A 14 -4.01 -1.23 1.45
N SER A 15 -2.77 -0.74 1.49
CA SER A 15 -2.31 0.36 0.64
C SER A 15 -2.26 -0.02 -0.84
N GLY A 16 -1.94 -1.27 -1.19
CA GLY A 16 -2.03 -1.76 -2.57
C GLY A 16 -3.46 -1.73 -3.12
N VAL A 17 -4.41 -2.30 -2.36
CA VAL A 17 -5.84 -2.29 -2.74
C VAL A 17 -6.37 -0.85 -2.79
N LEU A 18 -6.03 -0.03 -1.80
CA LEU A 18 -6.49 1.36 -1.73
C LEU A 18 -5.94 2.18 -2.90
N THR A 19 -4.67 1.99 -3.28
CA THR A 19 -4.07 2.65 -4.45
C THR A 19 -4.82 2.27 -5.73
N LEU A 20 -5.17 1.00 -5.92
CA LEU A 20 -5.94 0.55 -7.08
C LEU A 20 -7.35 1.15 -7.12
N VAL A 21 -8.05 1.20 -5.98
CA VAL A 21 -9.38 1.81 -5.89
C VAL A 21 -9.31 3.31 -6.18
N LEU A 22 -8.31 4.01 -5.63
CA LEU A 22 -8.10 5.44 -5.89
C LEU A 22 -7.77 5.69 -7.36
N TYR A 23 -6.93 4.86 -7.98
CA TYR A 23 -6.64 4.95 -9.41
C TYR A 23 -7.89 4.71 -10.27
N PHE A 24 -8.71 3.73 -9.89
CA PHE A 24 -9.97 3.45 -10.59
C PHE A 24 -10.97 4.60 -10.46
N LEU A 25 -11.10 5.20 -9.27
CA LEU A 25 -11.96 6.36 -9.05
C LEU A 25 -11.49 7.60 -9.80
N GLU A 26 -10.17 7.83 -9.87
CA GLU A 26 -9.59 8.89 -10.70
C GLU A 26 -9.89 8.66 -12.19
N THR A 27 -9.83 7.41 -12.66
CA THR A 27 -10.17 7.04 -14.04
C THR A 27 -11.65 7.27 -14.38
N LEU A 28 -12.56 7.03 -13.42
CA LEU A 28 -13.99 7.26 -13.60
C LEU A 28 -14.36 8.75 -13.63
N LYS A 29 -13.60 9.58 -12.90
CA LYS A 29 -13.80 11.02 -12.84
C LYS A 29 -12.47 11.71 -12.57
N ASP A 30 -11.89 12.25 -13.64
CA ASP A 30 -10.64 12.99 -13.58
C ASP A 30 -10.68 14.07 -12.48
N GLY A 31 -9.63 14.10 -11.66
CA GLY A 31 -9.46 15.05 -10.57
C GLY A 31 -10.30 14.81 -9.33
N TYR A 32 -11.18 13.79 -9.31
CA TYR A 32 -11.99 13.50 -8.12
C TYR A 32 -11.15 13.05 -6.94
N VAL A 33 -10.20 12.14 -7.16
CA VAL A 33 -9.35 11.65 -6.07
C VAL A 33 -8.29 12.67 -5.73
N SER A 34 -7.68 13.29 -6.74
CA SER A 34 -6.68 14.34 -6.57
C SER A 34 -7.17 15.54 -5.75
N PHE A 35 -8.49 15.76 -5.66
CA PHE A 35 -9.10 16.80 -4.83
C PHE A 35 -9.16 16.45 -3.33
N PHE A 36 -9.30 15.17 -2.97
CA PHE A 36 -9.46 14.73 -1.58
C PHE A 36 -8.21 14.06 -0.99
N VAL A 37 -7.41 13.41 -1.83
CA VAL A 37 -6.23 12.63 -1.42
C VAL A 37 -5.13 12.87 -2.44
N ASN A 38 -3.96 13.32 -1.97
CA ASN A 38 -2.80 13.47 -2.86
C ASN A 38 -2.30 12.07 -3.29
N PRO A 39 -2.39 11.71 -4.58
CA PRO A 39 -2.00 10.38 -5.06
C PRO A 39 -0.53 10.07 -4.77
N ALA A 40 0.33 11.10 -4.76
CA ALA A 40 1.76 10.95 -4.47
C ALA A 40 2.04 10.47 -3.04
N ILE A 41 1.21 10.89 -2.05
CA ILE A 41 1.35 10.45 -0.65
C ILE A 41 0.99 8.98 -0.53
N MET A 42 -0.10 8.55 -1.19
CA MET A 42 -0.51 7.14 -1.20
C MET A 42 0.54 6.24 -1.85
N LEU A 43 1.10 6.69 -2.98
CA LEU A 43 2.18 5.98 -3.67
C LEU A 43 3.44 5.90 -2.80
N ALA A 44 3.80 6.97 -2.09
CA ALA A 44 4.92 6.96 -1.16
C ALA A 44 4.72 5.97 0.00
N VAL A 45 3.53 5.91 0.60
CA VAL A 45 3.21 4.94 1.66
C VAL A 45 3.29 3.50 1.14
N PHE A 46 2.79 3.25 -0.07
CA PHE A 46 2.89 1.94 -0.72
C PHE A 46 4.35 1.53 -0.97
N VAL A 47 5.18 2.43 -1.51
CA VAL A 47 6.60 2.17 -1.76
C VAL A 47 7.38 1.93 -0.47
N VAL A 48 7.18 2.76 0.55
CA VAL A 48 7.88 2.62 1.84
C VAL A 48 7.49 1.32 2.54
N SER A 49 6.19 1.00 2.60
CA SER A 49 5.72 -0.26 3.20
C SER A 49 6.19 -1.49 2.41
N GLY A 50 6.25 -1.39 1.08
CA GLY A 50 6.79 -2.42 0.19
C GLY A 50 8.29 -2.66 0.35
N ILE A 51 9.09 -1.60 0.51
CA ILE A 51 10.53 -1.70 0.80
C ILE A 51 10.74 -2.38 2.16
N ILE A 52 10.01 -1.97 3.20
CA ILE A 52 10.10 -2.60 4.52
C ILE A 52 9.72 -4.08 4.41
N TRP A 53 8.69 -4.42 3.63
CA TRP A 53 8.29 -5.81 3.38
C TRP A 53 9.38 -6.62 2.65
N LEU A 54 10.01 -6.03 1.62
CA LEU A 54 11.06 -6.67 0.80
C LEU A 54 12.34 -6.97 1.60
N PHE A 55 12.77 -6.01 2.41
CA PHE A 55 14.01 -6.08 3.18
C PHE A 55 13.85 -6.76 4.54
N THR A 56 12.61 -7.05 4.95
CA THR A 56 12.35 -7.87 6.13
C THR A 56 12.59 -9.35 5.78
N PRO A 57 13.67 -9.96 6.28
CA PRO A 57 13.95 -11.37 6.04
C PRO A 57 13.28 -12.19 7.14
N ASP A 58 12.12 -12.80 6.87
CA ASP A 58 11.64 -13.89 7.72
C ASP A 58 10.71 -14.86 6.95
N SER A 59 11.24 -16.06 6.68
CA SER A 59 10.71 -17.40 7.02
C SER A 59 9.21 -17.75 6.85
N GLY A 60 8.41 -16.93 6.17
CA GLY A 60 6.96 -17.11 6.03
C GLY A 60 6.44 -16.82 4.62
N LYS A 61 7.32 -16.75 3.62
CA LYS A 61 6.95 -16.59 2.19
C LYS A 61 6.23 -17.83 1.60
N VAL A 62 5.89 -18.82 2.43
CA VAL A 62 5.13 -20.02 2.08
C VAL A 62 3.76 -19.91 2.74
N GLY A 63 2.73 -19.58 1.97
CA GLY A 63 1.34 -19.65 2.44
C GLY A 63 0.43 -18.47 2.11
N VAL A 64 0.75 -17.70 1.05
CA VAL A 64 -0.23 -16.87 0.35
C VAL A 64 -0.23 -17.27 -1.11
#